data_AF-A0A4R4SAN3-F1
#
_entry.id   AF-A0A4R4SAN3-F1
#
_cell.length_a   1.000
_cell.length_b   1.000
_cell.length_c   1.000
_cell.angle_alpha   90.00
_cell.angle_beta   90.00
_cell.angle_gamma   90.00
#
_symmetry.space_group_name_H-M   'P 1'
#
loop_
_entity.id
_entity.type
_entity.pdbx_description
1 polymer ?
#
loop_
_entity_poly.entity_id
_entity_poly.type
_entity_poly.pdbx_seq_one_letter_code
_entity_poly.pdbx_strand_id
1 'polypeptide(L)'
;MRRLALFVLSVVALFAIGPRPFVAAAAEAPTIPFAERYRAVQHGGVARAANSVITCGRVVLASAPSCSEAQSGAAAGGGQYEMAYIDVDSDANTYNSSRAELRLPPGSRVSHARLYWGANIRVGEHKPPEDNGRVLIAEPGGRYKELLADSVIGHRDTGDQAAFFASADVTELVRWSQPGSWTVAQINTAMGHSAAGGWGGWSLVVAYENAAEPLREIALWDGFVSVEGDGAAADVRIPGLTADPGAHGSLGVVAGGGDRGRSGDTVTVRAAGRDGALGDAANPVRDVMNSTIADHGRAVDKREPAHPNT
;
A
#
# COMPACT_ATOMS: atom_id res chain seq x y z
N MET A 1 65.95 -7.74 -2.31
CA MET A 1 65.34 -6.46 -2.70
C MET A 1 64.14 -6.73 -3.60
N ARG A 2 62.91 -6.77 -3.06
CA ARG A 2 61.67 -6.95 -3.84
C ARG A 2 61.06 -5.56 -4.08
N ARG A 3 60.90 -5.18 -5.35
CA ARG A 3 60.30 -3.91 -5.76
C ARG A 3 58.77 -4.03 -5.64
N LEU A 4 58.18 -3.11 -4.87
CA LEU A 4 56.73 -2.92 -4.75
C LEU A 4 56.25 -2.17 -6.00
N ALA A 5 55.27 -2.71 -6.72
CA ALA A 5 54.56 -1.97 -7.77
C ALA A 5 53.23 -1.48 -7.18
N LEU A 6 53.07 -0.15 -7.12
CA LEU A 6 51.82 0.50 -6.73
C LEU A 6 50.98 0.71 -8.00
N PHE A 7 49.83 0.05 -8.11
CA PHE A 7 48.85 0.36 -9.15
C PHE A 7 47.77 1.26 -8.57
N VAL A 8 47.72 2.51 -9.04
CA VAL A 8 46.63 3.45 -8.76
C VAL A 8 45.66 3.37 -9.94
N LEU A 9 44.46 2.86 -9.70
CA LEU A 9 43.36 2.88 -10.67
C LEU A 9 42.47 4.09 -10.36
N SER A 10 42.59 5.14 -11.17
CA SER A 10 41.69 6.29 -11.12
C SER A 10 40.52 6.05 -12.06
N VAL A 11 39.35 5.71 -11.53
CA VAL A 11 38.11 5.64 -12.31
C VAL A 11 37.50 7.05 -12.32
N VAL A 12 37.67 7.76 -13.42
CA VAL A 12 36.92 9.00 -13.68
C VAL A 12 35.56 8.58 -14.24
N ALA A 13 34.54 8.59 -13.40
CA ALA A 13 33.15 8.42 -13.84
C ALA A 13 32.71 9.73 -14.54
N LEU A 14 32.83 9.78 -15.86
CA LEU A 14 32.15 10.78 -16.67
C LEU A 14 30.65 10.48 -16.63
N PHE A 15 29.89 11.22 -15.82
CA PHE A 15 28.43 11.22 -15.92
C PHE A 15 28.03 11.93 -17.21
N ALA A 16 27.93 11.18 -18.31
CA ALA A 16 27.20 11.64 -19.48
C ALA A 16 25.72 11.71 -19.10
N ILE A 17 25.21 12.92 -18.85
CA ILE A 17 23.77 13.20 -18.76
C ILE A 17 23.22 13.09 -20.18
N GLY A 18 23.05 11.86 -20.66
CA GLY A 18 22.27 11.57 -21.85
C GLY A 18 20.79 11.89 -21.60
N PRO A 19 20.00 12.19 -22.63
CA PRO A 19 18.55 12.34 -22.47
C PRO A 19 18.00 11.06 -21.85
N ARG A 20 17.31 11.19 -20.71
CA ARG A 20 16.60 10.07 -20.08
C ARG A 20 15.62 9.51 -21.13
N PRO A 21 15.60 8.19 -21.36
CA PRO A 21 14.59 7.60 -22.24
C PRO A 21 13.22 8.02 -21.70
N PHE A 22 12.37 8.53 -22.59
CA PHE A 22 10.99 8.85 -22.27
C PHE A 22 10.28 7.52 -22.00
N VAL A 23 10.21 7.12 -20.73
CA VAL A 23 9.36 5.99 -20.32
C VAL A 23 7.94 6.50 -20.52
N ALA A 24 7.17 5.85 -21.40
CA ALA A 24 5.77 6.19 -21.58
C ALA A 24 5.06 6.09 -20.22
N ALA A 25 4.30 7.12 -19.86
CA ALA A 25 3.47 7.08 -18.66
C ALA A 25 2.57 5.83 -18.72
N ALA A 26 2.39 5.17 -17.56
CA ALA A 26 1.54 4.00 -17.49
C ALA A 26 0.11 4.38 -17.91
N ALA A 27 -0.56 3.53 -18.68
CA ALA A 27 -1.94 3.76 -19.11
C ALA A 27 -2.88 3.79 -17.89
N GLU A 28 -3.98 4.56 -17.97
CA GLU A 28 -5.00 4.62 -16.92
C GLU A 28 -6.31 3.96 -17.37
N ALA A 29 -7.05 3.36 -16.43
CA ALA A 29 -8.38 2.81 -16.66
C ALA A 29 -9.30 2.97 -15.44
N PRO A 30 -10.62 3.22 -15.63
CA PRO A 30 -11.57 3.37 -14.52
C PRO A 30 -11.91 2.06 -13.80
N THR A 31 -11.54 0.93 -14.38
CA THR A 31 -11.66 -0.39 -13.77
C THR A 31 -10.59 -1.28 -14.39
N ILE A 32 -9.92 -2.07 -13.57
CA ILE A 32 -8.94 -3.07 -13.98
C ILE A 32 -9.43 -4.42 -13.46
N PRO A 33 -9.72 -5.38 -14.35
CA PRO A 33 -10.08 -6.73 -13.93
C PRO A 33 -8.99 -7.33 -13.05
N PHE A 34 -9.38 -8.01 -11.98
CA PHE A 34 -8.43 -8.69 -11.12
C PHE A 34 -7.72 -9.81 -11.89
N ALA A 35 -6.39 -9.79 -11.85
CA ALA A 35 -5.53 -10.77 -12.50
C ALA A 35 -4.47 -11.29 -11.52
N GLU A 36 -4.05 -12.53 -11.74
CA GLU A 36 -2.98 -13.15 -10.97
C GLU A 36 -1.63 -12.49 -11.29
N ARG A 37 -0.90 -12.11 -10.24
CA ARG A 37 0.48 -11.61 -10.34
C ARG A 37 1.51 -12.63 -9.91
N TYR A 38 1.13 -13.45 -8.94
CA TYR A 38 2.02 -14.44 -8.37
C TYR A 38 1.22 -15.63 -7.86
N ARG A 39 1.74 -16.83 -8.09
CA ARG A 39 1.26 -18.05 -7.46
C ARG A 39 2.44 -18.97 -7.19
N ALA A 40 2.45 -19.57 -6.00
CA ALA A 40 3.40 -20.62 -5.66
C ALA A 40 2.84 -21.57 -4.60
N VAL A 41 3.32 -22.82 -4.62
CA VAL A 41 3.19 -23.76 -3.52
C VAL A 41 4.56 -23.86 -2.86
N GLN A 42 4.70 -23.30 -1.66
CA GLN A 42 5.99 -23.19 -0.98
C GLN A 42 5.83 -23.20 0.54
N HIS A 43 6.89 -23.62 1.25
CA HIS A 43 6.99 -23.39 2.68
C HIS A 43 7.26 -21.90 2.91
N GLY A 44 6.45 -21.22 3.73
CA GLY A 44 6.53 -19.77 3.92
C GLY A 44 5.16 -19.10 3.75
N GLY A 45 5.14 -17.78 3.60
CA GLY A 45 3.90 -17.02 3.69
C GLY A 45 3.96 -15.65 3.00
N VAL A 46 3.03 -14.79 3.41
CA VAL A 46 2.96 -13.40 2.98
C VAL A 46 3.26 -12.50 4.18
N ALA A 47 4.09 -11.49 3.97
CA ALA A 47 4.32 -10.39 4.91
C ALA A 47 3.97 -9.08 4.22
N ARG A 48 3.69 -8.03 5.00
CA ARG A 48 3.47 -6.69 4.46
C ARG A 48 4.00 -5.58 5.35
N ALA A 49 4.28 -4.46 4.72
CA ALA A 49 4.49 -3.17 5.36
C ALA A 49 3.58 -2.16 4.65
N ALA A 50 2.91 -1.29 5.38
CA ALA A 50 1.97 -0.34 4.81
C ALA A 50 1.87 0.89 5.70
N ASN A 51 1.60 2.06 5.11
CA ASN A 51 1.28 3.25 5.88
C ASN A 51 0.50 4.29 5.07
N SER A 52 -0.18 5.21 5.74
CA SER A 52 -0.80 6.38 5.11
C SER A 52 0.21 7.52 4.94
N VAL A 53 -0.08 8.44 4.03
CA VAL A 53 0.72 9.66 3.75
C VAL A 53 -0.09 10.95 3.96
N ILE A 54 -1.31 10.80 4.46
CA ILE A 54 -2.23 11.88 4.77
C ILE A 54 -2.91 11.58 6.10
N THR A 55 -3.22 12.62 6.87
CA THR A 55 -3.90 12.52 8.16
C THR A 55 -4.84 13.69 8.35
N CYS A 56 -5.64 13.67 9.42
CA CYS A 56 -6.44 14.83 9.79
C CYS A 56 -5.54 16.03 10.12
N GLY A 57 -6.05 17.23 9.90
CA GLY A 57 -5.45 18.46 10.38
C GLY A 57 -6.44 19.23 11.23
N ARG A 58 -6.81 20.42 10.76
CA ARG A 58 -7.73 21.30 11.49
C ARG A 58 -9.16 20.76 11.41
N VAL A 59 -9.86 20.75 12.53
CA VAL A 59 -11.29 20.39 12.57
C VAL A 59 -12.10 21.41 11.77
N VAL A 60 -12.96 20.92 10.87
CA VAL A 60 -13.89 21.74 10.08
C VAL A 60 -15.32 21.56 10.58
N LEU A 61 -15.72 20.34 10.94
CA LEU A 61 -17.06 20.07 11.47
C LEU A 61 -17.05 20.02 13.00
N ALA A 62 -17.90 20.84 13.64
CA ALA A 62 -17.95 20.97 15.10
C ALA A 62 -18.31 19.66 15.85
N SER A 63 -18.90 18.69 15.16
CA SER A 63 -19.22 17.37 15.71
C SER A 63 -18.04 16.38 15.69
N ALA A 64 -16.92 16.75 15.06
CA ALA A 64 -15.76 15.88 14.96
C ALA A 64 -14.95 15.90 16.28
N PRO A 65 -14.35 14.76 16.66
CA PRO A 65 -13.34 14.78 17.71
C PRO A 65 -12.12 15.62 17.27
N SER A 66 -11.22 15.93 18.20
CA SER A 66 -9.95 16.55 17.83
C SER A 66 -9.14 15.60 16.93
N CYS A 67 -8.25 16.17 16.10
CA CYS A 67 -7.42 15.33 15.24
C CYS A 67 -6.52 14.37 16.05
N SER A 68 -6.04 14.76 17.24
CA SER A 68 -5.28 13.87 18.11
C SER A 68 -6.10 12.66 18.60
N GLU A 69 -7.39 12.86 18.89
CA GLU A 69 -8.29 11.78 19.27
C GLU A 69 -8.61 10.88 18.07
N ALA A 70 -8.87 11.47 16.90
CA ALA A 70 -9.07 10.75 15.65
C ALA A 70 -7.85 9.87 15.33
N GLN A 71 -6.64 10.45 15.33
CA GLN A 71 -5.37 9.75 15.16
C GLN A 71 -5.19 8.61 16.16
N SER A 72 -5.72 8.75 17.39
CA SER A 72 -5.67 7.73 18.44
C SER A 72 -6.76 6.65 18.32
N GLY A 73 -7.59 6.69 17.28
CA GLY A 73 -8.60 5.67 16.99
C GLY A 73 -10.04 6.05 17.33
N ALA A 74 -10.33 7.32 17.61
CA ALA A 74 -11.71 7.79 17.72
C ALA A 74 -12.44 7.66 16.36
N ALA A 75 -13.76 7.46 16.42
CA ALA A 75 -14.60 7.43 15.22
C ALA A 75 -14.59 8.81 14.55
N ALA A 76 -14.04 8.87 13.35
CA ALA A 76 -13.77 10.10 12.62
C ALA A 76 -13.59 9.78 11.13
N GLY A 77 -14.21 10.59 10.27
CA GLY A 77 -14.06 10.51 8.83
C GLY A 77 -13.30 11.70 8.25
N GLY A 78 -12.64 11.49 7.10
CA GLY A 78 -11.76 12.49 6.50
C GLY A 78 -12.47 13.82 6.18
N GLY A 79 -13.74 13.77 5.75
CA GLY A 79 -14.53 14.95 5.43
C GLY A 79 -14.86 15.87 6.63
N GLN A 80 -14.46 15.50 7.85
CA GLN A 80 -14.62 16.32 9.04
C GLN A 80 -13.46 17.29 9.28
N TYR A 81 -12.37 17.16 8.53
CA TYR A 81 -11.12 17.88 8.75
C TYR A 81 -10.62 18.55 7.47
N GLU A 82 -9.81 19.59 7.65
CA GLU A 82 -8.83 19.98 6.66
C GLU A 82 -7.67 18.99 6.76
N MET A 83 -7.60 18.06 5.81
CA MET A 83 -6.59 17.01 5.73
C MET A 83 -5.22 17.61 5.49
N ALA A 84 -4.19 16.95 6.02
CA ALA A 84 -2.81 17.39 5.98
C ALA A 84 -1.87 16.24 5.62
N TYR A 85 -0.75 16.57 4.98
CA TYR A 85 0.27 15.57 4.68
C TYR A 85 0.94 15.04 5.93
N ILE A 86 1.22 13.75 5.89
CA ILE A 86 2.22 13.13 6.74
C ILE A 86 3.56 13.26 6.01
N ASP A 87 4.54 13.87 6.66
CA ASP A 87 5.91 13.91 6.19
C ASP A 87 6.86 13.63 7.36
N VAL A 88 7.54 12.49 7.31
CA VAL A 88 8.42 11.98 8.38
C VAL A 88 9.90 12.08 8.00
N ASP A 89 10.21 12.71 6.88
CA ASP A 89 11.57 12.99 6.45
C ASP A 89 11.86 14.49 6.48
N SER A 90 12.99 14.89 5.89
CA SER A 90 13.43 16.29 5.82
C SER A 90 13.87 16.65 4.40
N ASP A 91 13.44 15.89 3.40
CA ASP A 91 13.79 16.10 2.01
C ASP A 91 12.87 17.17 1.40
N ALA A 92 13.42 18.31 1.00
CA ALA A 92 12.61 19.38 0.42
C ALA A 92 11.98 19.01 -0.95
N ASN A 93 12.33 17.86 -1.52
CA ASN A 93 11.76 17.34 -2.76
C ASN A 93 10.58 16.38 -2.51
N THR A 94 10.27 16.07 -1.24
CA THR A 94 9.09 15.33 -0.82
C THR A 94 8.09 16.31 -0.17
N TYR A 95 6.80 16.12 -0.41
CA TYR A 95 5.73 16.83 0.32
C TYR A 95 4.93 15.90 1.24
N ASN A 96 5.10 14.59 1.06
CA ASN A 96 4.64 13.58 1.99
C ASN A 96 5.62 12.41 2.00
N SER A 97 5.69 11.74 3.14
CA SER A 97 6.47 10.54 3.35
C SER A 97 5.96 9.80 4.58
N SER A 98 6.03 8.48 4.57
CA SER A 98 5.77 7.66 5.75
C SER A 98 6.54 6.36 5.72
N ARG A 99 6.70 5.73 6.88
CA ARG A 99 7.52 4.52 7.05
C ARG A 99 6.77 3.36 7.66
N ALA A 100 7.16 2.14 7.29
CA ALA A 100 6.71 0.92 7.94
C ALA A 100 7.76 -0.19 7.86
N GLU A 101 7.87 -0.98 8.93
CA GLU A 101 8.78 -2.11 9.00
C GLU A 101 8.25 -3.32 8.22
N LEU A 102 9.07 -3.85 7.31
CA LEU A 102 8.82 -5.15 6.70
C LEU A 102 9.50 -6.23 7.54
N ARG A 103 8.71 -7.10 8.17
CA ARG A 103 9.20 -8.21 8.98
C ARG A 103 9.06 -9.52 8.24
N LEU A 104 10.20 -10.16 8.00
CA LEU A 104 10.27 -11.53 7.52
C LEU A 104 10.86 -12.41 8.63
N PRO A 105 10.36 -13.65 8.81
CA PRO A 105 10.99 -14.61 9.70
C PRO A 105 12.47 -14.84 9.34
N PRO A 106 13.36 -15.08 10.32
CA PRO A 106 14.77 -15.35 10.03
C PRO A 106 14.94 -16.54 9.07
N GLY A 107 15.86 -16.40 8.12
CA GLY A 107 16.10 -17.41 7.08
C GLY A 107 15.11 -17.40 5.92
N SER A 108 14.16 -16.46 5.89
CA SER A 108 13.25 -16.30 4.77
C SER A 108 13.95 -15.79 3.51
N ARG A 109 13.50 -16.25 2.34
CA ARG A 109 13.91 -15.77 1.01
C ARG A 109 12.72 -15.16 0.29
N VAL A 110 12.88 -13.96 -0.25
CA VAL A 110 11.83 -13.27 -1.02
C VAL A 110 11.62 -13.96 -2.37
N SER A 111 10.42 -14.46 -2.61
CA SER A 111 10.02 -15.07 -3.88
C SER A 111 9.28 -14.09 -4.79
N HIS A 112 8.51 -13.17 -4.23
CA HIS A 112 7.88 -12.06 -4.96
C HIS A 112 7.60 -10.87 -4.03
N ALA A 113 7.73 -9.64 -4.55
CA ALA A 113 7.31 -8.44 -3.85
C ALA A 113 6.73 -7.39 -4.80
N ARG A 114 5.63 -6.75 -4.37
CA ARG A 114 4.97 -5.69 -5.11
C ARG A 114 4.59 -4.54 -4.20
N LEU A 115 4.91 -3.32 -4.63
CA LEU A 115 4.45 -2.11 -3.97
C LEU A 115 3.15 -1.66 -4.62
N TYR A 116 2.16 -1.36 -3.80
CA TYR A 116 0.90 -0.73 -4.17
C TYR A 116 0.84 0.66 -3.54
N TRP A 117 0.34 1.64 -4.27
CA TRP A 117 0.03 2.97 -3.73
C TRP A 117 -1.23 3.52 -4.38
N GLY A 118 -1.92 4.41 -3.68
CA GLY A 118 -3.14 5.02 -4.17
C GLY A 118 -3.59 6.14 -3.26
N ALA A 119 -4.38 7.05 -3.80
CA ALA A 119 -4.91 8.19 -3.05
C ALA A 119 -6.13 8.83 -3.73
N ASN A 120 -6.80 9.71 -2.99
CA ASN A 120 -7.67 10.75 -3.55
C ASN A 120 -6.82 11.97 -3.98
N ILE A 121 -6.98 12.42 -5.23
CA ILE A 121 -6.31 13.59 -5.81
C ILE A 121 -7.19 14.86 -5.81
N ARG A 122 -8.38 14.82 -5.17
CA ARG A 122 -9.30 15.98 -5.03
C ARG A 122 -9.82 16.11 -3.59
N VAL A 123 -9.15 16.95 -2.79
CA VAL A 123 -9.49 17.21 -1.37
C VAL A 123 -9.37 18.69 -1.05
N GLY A 124 -9.79 19.57 -1.97
CA GLY A 124 -9.50 21.01 -1.91
C GLY A 124 -8.29 21.34 -2.79
N GLU A 125 -7.15 20.69 -2.57
CA GLU A 125 -6.13 20.58 -3.62
C GLU A 125 -6.60 19.67 -4.74
N HIS A 126 -6.21 20.01 -5.97
CA HIS A 126 -6.39 19.18 -7.16
C HIS A 126 -5.02 18.80 -7.68
N LYS A 127 -4.63 17.52 -7.52
CA LYS A 127 -3.36 17.04 -8.05
C LYS A 127 -3.46 16.65 -9.52
N PRO A 128 -2.39 16.84 -10.31
CA PRO A 128 -2.32 16.37 -11.69
C PRO A 128 -2.33 14.82 -11.76
N PRO A 129 -3.22 14.18 -12.52
CA PRO A 129 -3.23 12.72 -12.68
C PRO A 129 -1.94 12.14 -13.27
N GLU A 130 -1.19 12.91 -14.06
CA GLU A 130 0.07 12.45 -14.67
C GLU A 130 1.15 12.04 -13.64
N ASP A 131 1.03 12.48 -12.38
CA ASP A 131 1.91 12.07 -11.28
C ASP A 131 1.47 10.77 -10.56
N ASN A 132 0.30 10.21 -10.89
CA ASN A 132 -0.25 9.00 -10.24
C ASN A 132 0.71 7.80 -10.30
N GLY A 133 1.46 7.70 -11.39
CA GLY A 133 2.33 6.56 -11.68
C GLY A 133 3.71 6.62 -11.02
N ARG A 134 4.02 7.61 -10.20
CA ARG A 134 5.38 7.84 -9.67
C ARG A 134 5.36 7.99 -8.16
N VAL A 135 6.31 7.34 -7.49
CA VAL A 135 6.64 7.54 -6.07
C VAL A 135 8.15 7.55 -5.87
N LEU A 136 8.58 7.96 -4.68
CA LEU A 136 9.95 7.73 -4.20
C LEU A 136 9.94 6.62 -3.15
N ILE A 137 10.84 5.65 -3.29
CA ILE A 137 11.00 4.54 -2.33
C ILE A 137 12.43 4.52 -1.79
N ALA A 138 12.57 4.25 -0.49
CA ALA A 138 13.86 3.99 0.15
C ALA A 138 13.78 2.69 0.96
N GLU A 139 14.68 1.76 0.66
CA GLU A 139 14.91 0.58 1.49
C GLU A 139 15.54 0.94 2.86
N PRO A 140 15.54 0.02 3.84
CA PRO A 140 16.13 0.28 5.15
C PRO A 140 17.61 0.71 5.04
N GLY A 141 17.91 1.93 5.50
CA GLY A 141 19.25 2.54 5.43
C GLY A 141 19.67 3.02 4.03
N GLY A 142 18.78 2.92 3.04
CA GLY A 142 18.99 3.37 1.67
C GLY A 142 18.71 4.86 1.46
N ARG A 143 18.79 5.28 0.20
CA ARG A 143 18.39 6.61 -0.28
C ARG A 143 17.18 6.48 -1.19
N TYR A 144 16.42 7.55 -1.36
CA TYR A 144 15.29 7.57 -2.29
C TYR A 144 15.70 7.20 -3.71
N LYS A 145 14.85 6.38 -4.33
CA LYS A 145 14.87 6.00 -5.74
C LYS A 145 13.50 6.30 -6.32
N GLU A 146 13.49 6.77 -7.56
CA GLU A 146 12.26 6.86 -8.32
C GLU A 146 11.75 5.45 -8.63
N LEU A 147 10.47 5.23 -8.35
CA LEU A 147 9.74 4.03 -8.72
C LEU A 147 8.55 4.43 -9.57
N LEU A 148 8.45 3.82 -10.75
CA LEU A 148 7.36 4.02 -11.69
C LEU A 148 6.43 2.81 -11.67
N ALA A 149 5.13 3.05 -11.83
CA ALA A 149 4.15 2.00 -12.04
C ALA A 149 4.52 1.17 -13.27
N ASP A 150 4.46 -0.15 -13.12
CA ASP A 150 4.73 -1.11 -14.21
C ASP A 150 3.43 -1.77 -14.73
N SER A 151 2.28 -1.36 -14.20
CA SER A 151 0.95 -1.81 -14.60
C SER A 151 0.05 -0.65 -14.98
N VAL A 152 -1.08 -0.95 -15.62
CA VAL A 152 -2.18 0.00 -15.79
C VAL A 152 -2.55 0.59 -14.42
N ILE A 153 -2.73 1.90 -14.37
CA ILE A 153 -3.16 2.65 -13.19
C ILE A 153 -4.68 2.64 -13.17
N GLY A 154 -5.26 2.22 -12.05
CA GLY A 154 -6.69 2.41 -11.81
C GLY A 154 -6.94 3.89 -11.55
N HIS A 155 -7.83 4.55 -12.27
CA HIS A 155 -8.18 5.95 -12.02
C HIS A 155 -9.67 6.18 -12.25
N ARG A 156 -10.38 6.57 -11.18
CA ARG A 156 -11.81 6.86 -11.18
C ARG A 156 -12.06 8.30 -10.71
N ASP A 157 -12.54 9.15 -11.61
CA ASP A 157 -13.01 10.51 -11.30
C ASP A 157 -14.54 10.53 -11.27
N THR A 158 -15.12 10.98 -10.15
CA THR A 158 -16.57 11.18 -9.98
C THR A 158 -16.97 12.65 -9.93
N GLY A 159 -16.02 13.57 -10.16
CA GLY A 159 -16.18 15.02 -9.99
C GLY A 159 -15.84 15.47 -8.57
N ASP A 160 -16.50 14.89 -7.56
CA ASP A 160 -16.30 15.26 -6.14
C ASP A 160 -15.04 14.63 -5.53
N GLN A 161 -14.60 13.50 -6.09
CA GLN A 161 -13.37 12.81 -5.74
C GLN A 161 -12.73 12.21 -6.99
N ALA A 162 -11.42 12.04 -6.96
CA ALA A 162 -10.71 11.30 -7.99
C ALA A 162 -9.72 10.35 -7.32
N ALA A 163 -10.01 9.06 -7.41
CA ALA A 163 -9.24 8.00 -6.80
C ALA A 163 -8.30 7.37 -7.81
N PHE A 164 -7.06 7.06 -7.42
CA PHE A 164 -6.21 6.19 -8.22
C PHE A 164 -5.53 5.10 -7.39
N PHE A 165 -5.13 4.03 -8.06
CA PHE A 165 -4.28 2.96 -7.55
C PHE A 165 -3.25 2.55 -8.60
N ALA A 166 -2.00 2.44 -8.18
CA ALA A 166 -0.87 2.09 -9.02
C ALA A 166 0.01 1.06 -8.29
N SER A 167 0.84 0.36 -9.05
CA SER A 167 1.72 -0.66 -8.48
C SER A 167 2.96 -0.93 -9.32
N ALA A 168 3.99 -1.48 -8.67
CA ALA A 168 5.24 -1.86 -9.31
C ALA A 168 5.86 -3.10 -8.65
N ASP A 169 6.45 -3.99 -9.45
CA ASP A 169 7.26 -5.10 -8.97
C ASP A 169 8.55 -4.55 -8.36
N VAL A 170 8.77 -4.89 -7.09
CA VAL A 170 9.95 -4.50 -6.32
C VAL A 170 10.68 -5.72 -5.77
N THR A 171 10.47 -6.90 -6.38
CA THR A 171 11.00 -8.19 -5.94
C THR A 171 12.51 -8.13 -5.74
N GLU A 172 13.26 -7.66 -6.73
CA GLU A 172 14.72 -7.54 -6.63
C GLU A 172 15.14 -6.51 -5.57
N LEU A 173 14.45 -5.38 -5.50
CA LEU A 173 14.75 -4.35 -4.51
C LEU A 173 14.61 -4.88 -3.08
N VAL A 174 13.52 -5.61 -2.79
CA VAL A 174 13.30 -6.21 -1.46
C VAL A 174 14.28 -7.36 -1.21
N ARG A 175 14.54 -8.22 -2.21
CA ARG A 175 15.43 -9.38 -2.06
C ARG A 175 16.86 -8.99 -1.66
N TRP A 176 17.35 -7.85 -2.14
CA TRP A 176 18.70 -7.36 -1.86
C TRP A 176 18.77 -6.32 -0.73
N SER A 177 17.63 -5.95 -0.15
CA SER A 177 17.57 -5.03 0.99
C SER A 177 17.96 -5.70 2.31
N GLN A 178 18.35 -4.88 3.29
CA GLN A 178 18.47 -5.33 4.68
C GLN A 178 17.08 -5.33 5.35
N PRO A 179 16.86 -6.15 6.40
CA PRO A 179 15.64 -6.04 7.21
C PRO A 179 15.46 -4.64 7.80
N GLY A 180 14.22 -4.16 7.89
CA GLY A 180 13.92 -2.92 8.59
C GLY A 180 12.78 -2.10 7.97
N SER A 181 12.85 -0.79 8.21
CA SER A 181 11.81 0.17 7.83
C SER A 181 11.98 0.70 6.41
N TRP A 182 10.93 0.56 5.61
CA TRP A 182 10.81 1.13 4.27
C TRP A 182 10.17 2.50 4.36
N THR A 183 10.67 3.45 3.58
CA THR A 183 10.04 4.77 3.42
C THR A 183 9.49 4.89 2.02
N VAL A 184 8.23 5.34 1.90
CA VAL A 184 7.62 5.72 0.62
C VAL A 184 7.17 7.17 0.73
N ALA A 185 7.46 7.95 -0.30
CA ALA A 185 7.25 9.38 -0.34
C ALA A 185 6.78 9.83 -1.73
N GLN A 186 6.37 11.10 -1.83
CA GLN A 186 5.86 11.70 -3.07
C GLN A 186 4.68 10.93 -3.68
N ILE A 187 3.81 10.36 -2.84
CA ILE A 187 2.55 9.77 -3.32
C ILE A 187 1.62 10.91 -3.73
N ASN A 188 1.04 10.83 -4.93
CA ASN A 188 0.17 11.85 -5.49
C ASN A 188 -1.15 12.03 -4.72
N THR A 189 -1.16 12.62 -3.52
CA THR A 189 -2.35 12.78 -2.69
C THR A 189 -2.71 14.25 -2.52
N ALA A 190 -4.00 14.58 -2.54
CA ALA A 190 -4.47 15.93 -2.28
C ALA A 190 -4.75 16.15 -0.79
N MET A 191 -4.36 17.31 -0.28
CA MET A 191 -4.73 17.79 1.06
C MET A 191 -5.73 18.96 0.98
N GLY A 192 -6.20 19.44 2.13
CA GLY A 192 -7.25 20.46 2.22
C GLY A 192 -8.58 19.88 2.70
N HIS A 193 -9.69 20.49 2.30
CA HIS A 193 -11.03 20.04 2.70
C HIS A 193 -11.94 19.73 1.50
N SER A 194 -12.58 18.56 1.55
CA SER A 194 -13.74 18.19 0.74
C SER A 194 -14.70 17.34 1.57
N ALA A 195 -15.96 17.21 1.16
CA ALA A 195 -16.93 16.37 1.87
C ALA A 195 -16.55 14.88 1.86
N ALA A 196 -15.87 14.42 0.80
CA ALA A 196 -15.34 13.07 0.68
C ALA A 196 -14.13 12.82 1.61
N GLY A 197 -13.43 13.88 2.03
CA GLY A 197 -12.18 13.77 2.76
C GLY A 197 -11.01 13.32 1.88
N GLY A 198 -9.85 13.20 2.51
CA GLY A 198 -8.61 12.77 1.88
C GLY A 198 -8.13 11.44 2.42
N TRP A 199 -7.64 10.60 1.53
CA TRP A 199 -7.02 9.33 1.86
C TRP A 199 -5.87 9.09 0.89
N GLY A 200 -4.86 8.36 1.35
CA GLY A 200 -3.67 8.10 0.55
C GLY A 200 -2.66 7.29 1.33
N GLY A 201 -2.04 6.32 0.67
CA GLY A 201 -1.08 5.44 1.32
C GLY A 201 -0.45 4.44 0.38
N TRP A 202 0.31 3.53 0.98
CA TRP A 202 1.03 2.49 0.28
C TRP A 202 0.99 1.16 1.04
N SER A 203 1.21 0.07 0.32
CA SER A 203 1.32 -1.29 0.84
C SER A 203 2.36 -2.06 0.04
N LEU A 204 3.45 -2.45 0.71
CA LEU A 204 4.43 -3.40 0.22
C LEU A 204 3.98 -4.81 0.62
N VAL A 205 3.66 -5.66 -0.36
CA VAL A 205 3.24 -7.05 -0.15
C VAL A 205 4.34 -7.99 -0.63
N VAL A 206 4.76 -8.92 0.24
CA VAL A 206 5.92 -9.79 0.00
C VAL A 206 5.55 -11.24 0.24
N ALA A 207 5.64 -12.07 -0.80
CA ALA A 207 5.65 -13.51 -0.65
C ALA A 207 7.09 -13.99 -0.38
N TYR A 208 7.25 -14.86 0.60
CA TYR A 208 8.55 -15.38 1.00
C TYR A 208 8.52 -16.89 1.22
N GLU A 209 9.67 -17.52 0.97
CA GLU A 209 9.94 -18.91 1.28
C GLU A 209 10.67 -19.02 2.62
N ASN A 210 10.24 -19.93 3.48
CA ASN A 210 10.93 -20.31 4.70
C ASN A 210 10.69 -21.79 5.00
N ALA A 211 11.73 -22.62 4.96
CA ALA A 211 11.62 -24.06 5.16
C ALA A 211 11.15 -24.47 6.57
N ALA A 212 11.23 -23.56 7.57
CA ALA A 212 10.72 -23.81 8.92
C ALA A 212 9.20 -23.59 9.06
N GLU A 213 8.54 -23.10 8.02
CA GLU A 213 7.11 -22.81 8.03
C GLU A 213 6.27 -23.87 7.31
N PRO A 214 4.94 -23.91 7.54
CA PRO A 214 4.04 -24.80 6.80
C PRO A 214 4.07 -24.56 5.29
N LEU A 215 3.79 -25.63 4.53
CA LEU A 215 3.54 -25.55 3.09
C LEU A 215 2.21 -24.82 2.85
N ARG A 216 2.21 -23.82 1.98
CA ARG A 216 1.02 -23.04 1.63
C ARG A 216 0.91 -22.87 0.12
N GLU A 217 -0.32 -22.84 -0.39
CA GLU A 217 -0.62 -22.23 -1.68
C GLU A 217 -0.75 -20.71 -1.44
N ILE A 218 0.12 -19.94 -2.08
CA ILE A 218 0.17 -18.47 -1.96
C ILE A 218 -0.21 -17.90 -3.33
N ALA A 219 -1.19 -17.00 -3.35
CA ALA A 219 -1.57 -16.27 -4.56
C ALA A 219 -1.71 -14.77 -4.27
N LEU A 220 -1.18 -13.94 -5.17
CA LEU A 220 -1.37 -12.50 -5.18
C LEU A 220 -2.15 -12.13 -6.44
N TRP A 221 -3.28 -11.45 -6.22
CA TRP A 221 -4.15 -10.94 -7.28
C TRP A 221 -4.32 -9.45 -7.08
N ASP A 222 -4.22 -8.69 -8.16
CA ASP A 222 -4.52 -7.26 -8.13
C ASP A 222 -5.40 -6.83 -9.29
N GLY A 223 -6.04 -5.69 -9.09
CA GLY A 223 -7.00 -5.06 -9.99
C GLY A 223 -7.47 -3.75 -9.38
N PHE A 224 -8.46 -3.13 -9.98
CA PHE A 224 -9.04 -1.89 -9.50
C PHE A 224 -10.54 -1.90 -9.79
N VAL A 225 -11.34 -1.81 -8.73
CA VAL A 225 -12.80 -1.69 -8.80
C VAL A 225 -13.24 -0.74 -7.71
N SER A 226 -14.19 0.14 -8.04
CA SER A 226 -14.86 0.97 -7.03
C SER A 226 -16.15 0.29 -6.59
N VAL A 227 -16.36 0.19 -5.28
CA VAL A 227 -17.59 -0.33 -4.66
C VAL A 227 -18.24 0.83 -3.91
N GLU A 228 -19.12 1.54 -4.61
CA GLU A 228 -19.76 2.76 -4.11
C GLU A 228 -21.29 2.59 -4.07
N GLY A 229 -21.89 3.00 -2.94
CA GLY A 229 -23.34 3.03 -2.76
C GLY A 229 -23.92 1.78 -2.11
N ASP A 230 -25.16 1.92 -1.62
CA ASP A 230 -25.86 0.86 -0.89
C ASP A 230 -26.11 -0.35 -1.80
N GLY A 231 -25.62 -1.51 -1.36
CA GLY A 231 -25.78 -2.78 -2.09
C GLY A 231 -24.83 -2.96 -3.28
N ALA A 232 -23.89 -2.04 -3.51
CA ALA A 232 -22.83 -2.27 -4.48
C ALA A 232 -21.94 -3.44 -4.03
N ALA A 233 -21.60 -4.31 -4.96
CA ALA A 233 -20.74 -5.46 -4.73
C ALA A 233 -19.84 -5.70 -5.94
N ALA A 234 -18.63 -6.18 -5.68
CA ALA A 234 -17.70 -6.65 -6.71
C ALA A 234 -17.29 -8.08 -6.40
N ASP A 235 -17.42 -8.96 -7.40
CA ASP A 235 -16.98 -10.35 -7.31
C ASP A 235 -15.60 -10.51 -7.94
N VAL A 236 -14.64 -11.01 -7.17
CA VAL A 236 -13.33 -11.44 -7.68
C VAL A 236 -13.30 -12.96 -7.72
N ARG A 237 -13.23 -13.52 -8.93
CA ARG A 237 -13.10 -14.97 -9.12
C ARG A 237 -11.63 -15.36 -9.08
N ILE A 238 -11.27 -16.21 -8.12
CA ILE A 238 -9.92 -16.75 -8.00
C ILE A 238 -9.94 -18.23 -8.43
N PRO A 239 -9.67 -18.53 -9.71
CA PRO A 239 -9.57 -19.91 -10.17
C PRO A 239 -8.36 -20.62 -9.54
N GLY A 240 -8.46 -21.95 -9.48
CA GLY A 240 -7.33 -22.83 -9.13
C GLY A 240 -6.97 -22.90 -7.64
N LEU A 241 -7.66 -22.17 -6.75
CA LEU A 241 -7.52 -22.38 -5.31
C LEU A 241 -8.07 -23.75 -4.92
N THR A 242 -7.20 -24.62 -4.40
CA THR A 242 -7.60 -25.93 -3.89
C THR A 242 -7.44 -25.94 -2.37
N ALA A 243 -8.52 -26.25 -1.65
CA ALA A 243 -8.49 -26.37 -0.19
C ALA A 243 -8.96 -27.77 0.21
N ASP A 244 -8.06 -28.54 0.83
CA ASP A 244 -8.40 -29.83 1.41
C ASP A 244 -9.40 -29.68 2.57
N PRO A 245 -10.25 -30.68 2.84
CA PRO A 245 -11.11 -30.67 4.02
C PRO A 245 -10.31 -30.43 5.31
N GLY A 246 -10.66 -29.38 6.06
CA GLY A 246 -9.97 -28.98 7.29
C GLY A 246 -8.76 -28.04 7.07
N ALA A 247 -8.46 -27.66 5.83
CA ALA A 247 -7.48 -26.61 5.56
C ALA A 247 -7.95 -25.26 6.14
N HIS A 248 -6.97 -24.45 6.54
CA HIS A 248 -7.17 -23.08 6.99
C HIS A 248 -6.36 -22.15 6.10
N GLY A 249 -6.84 -20.92 5.94
CA GLY A 249 -6.17 -19.91 5.14
C GLY A 249 -6.52 -18.52 5.64
N SER A 250 -5.90 -17.52 5.03
CA SER A 250 -6.12 -16.11 5.31
C SER A 250 -6.25 -15.35 4.00
N LEU A 251 -7.13 -14.37 3.97
CA LEU A 251 -7.23 -13.40 2.89
C LEU A 251 -6.73 -12.06 3.41
N GLY A 252 -5.83 -11.41 2.65
CA GLY A 252 -5.49 -10.01 2.84
C GLY A 252 -6.18 -9.16 1.78
N VAL A 253 -6.64 -7.96 2.17
CA VAL A 253 -7.24 -6.98 1.26
C VAL A 253 -6.53 -5.66 1.46
N VAL A 254 -6.21 -4.98 0.36
CA VAL A 254 -5.79 -3.57 0.35
C VAL A 254 -6.95 -2.78 -0.24
N ALA A 255 -7.47 -1.83 0.51
CA ALA A 255 -8.58 -0.96 0.10
C ALA A 255 -8.28 0.48 0.51
N GLY A 256 -8.78 1.44 -0.27
CA GLY A 256 -8.74 2.87 0.07
C GLY A 256 -10.08 3.33 0.64
N GLY A 257 -10.04 4.33 1.52
CA GLY A 257 -11.21 4.82 2.24
C GLY A 257 -11.41 4.11 3.58
N GLY A 258 -12.67 3.98 4.02
CA GLY A 258 -13.02 3.21 5.22
C GLY A 258 -13.19 4.00 6.52
N ASP A 259 -13.59 5.28 6.42
CA ASP A 259 -13.77 6.22 7.55
C ASP A 259 -14.23 5.53 8.83
N ARG A 260 -13.35 5.55 9.84
CA ARG A 260 -13.57 4.84 11.11
C ARG A 260 -14.90 5.25 11.75
N GLY A 261 -15.74 4.25 12.04
CA GLY A 261 -17.07 4.44 12.62
C GLY A 261 -18.21 4.43 11.60
N ARG A 262 -17.92 4.27 10.30
CA ARG A 262 -18.91 3.84 9.30
C ARG A 262 -18.82 2.33 9.13
N SER A 263 -19.89 1.63 9.43
CA SER A 263 -20.02 0.18 9.21
C SER A 263 -20.89 -0.12 8.00
N GLY A 264 -20.77 -1.32 7.44
CA GLY A 264 -21.67 -1.85 6.41
C GLY A 264 -20.93 -2.52 5.26
N ASP A 265 -19.64 -2.23 5.11
CA ASP A 265 -18.76 -2.98 4.25
C ASP A 265 -18.55 -4.41 4.79
N THR A 266 -18.47 -5.36 3.87
CA THR A 266 -18.28 -6.77 4.19
C THR A 266 -17.38 -7.39 3.13
N VAL A 267 -16.59 -8.39 3.53
CA VAL A 267 -15.91 -9.27 2.59
C VAL A 267 -16.46 -10.67 2.81
N THR A 268 -16.93 -11.31 1.74
CA THR A 268 -17.44 -12.68 1.78
C THR A 268 -16.62 -13.57 0.86
N VAL A 269 -16.42 -14.82 1.28
CA VAL A 269 -15.82 -15.87 0.46
C VAL A 269 -16.89 -16.88 0.13
N ARG A 270 -17.00 -17.19 -1.17
CA ARG A 270 -17.88 -18.23 -1.69
C ARG A 270 -17.06 -19.40 -2.21
N ALA A 271 -17.24 -20.58 -1.62
CA ALA A 271 -16.58 -21.81 -2.06
C ALA A 271 -17.57 -22.97 -2.03
N ALA A 272 -17.60 -23.79 -3.09
CA ALA A 272 -18.49 -24.95 -3.24
C ALA A 272 -19.97 -24.65 -2.88
N GLY A 273 -20.47 -23.47 -3.26
CA GLY A 273 -21.86 -23.03 -3.01
C GLY A 273 -22.16 -22.59 -1.57
N ARG A 274 -21.14 -22.37 -0.73
CA ARG A 274 -21.28 -21.85 0.63
C ARG A 274 -20.62 -20.49 0.75
N ASP A 275 -21.29 -19.58 1.44
CA ASP A 275 -20.81 -18.23 1.71
C ASP A 275 -20.32 -18.14 3.16
N GLY A 276 -19.17 -17.51 3.35
CA GLY A 276 -18.62 -17.19 4.67
C GLY A 276 -18.20 -15.74 4.71
N ALA A 277 -18.67 -14.99 5.70
CA ALA A 277 -18.22 -13.62 5.91
C ALA A 277 -16.88 -13.62 6.65
N LEU A 278 -15.95 -12.78 6.20
CA LEU A 278 -14.62 -12.65 6.78
C LEU A 278 -14.58 -11.51 7.78
N GLY A 279 -13.80 -11.68 8.83
CA GLY A 279 -13.50 -10.67 9.82
C GLY A 279 -12.64 -11.24 10.94
N ASP A 280 -12.00 -10.35 11.70
CA ASP A 280 -11.19 -10.69 12.86
C ASP A 280 -11.33 -9.62 13.96
N ALA A 281 -10.44 -9.65 14.97
CA ALA A 281 -10.50 -8.73 16.10
C ALA A 281 -10.16 -7.28 15.74
N ALA A 282 -9.41 -7.04 14.66
CA ALA A 282 -9.05 -5.69 14.21
C ALA A 282 -9.99 -5.18 13.10
N ASN A 283 -10.51 -6.10 12.28
CA ASN A 283 -11.39 -5.83 11.14
C ASN A 283 -12.67 -6.67 11.28
N PRO A 284 -13.67 -6.21 12.05
CA PRO A 284 -14.91 -6.97 12.29
C PRO A 284 -15.72 -7.22 11.02
N VAL A 285 -16.53 -8.28 11.00
CA VAL A 285 -17.27 -8.78 9.81
C VAL A 285 -18.13 -7.76 9.05
N ARG A 286 -18.54 -6.66 9.69
CA ARG A 286 -19.38 -5.59 9.11
C ARG A 286 -18.69 -4.23 9.05
N ASP A 287 -17.36 -4.24 9.21
CA ASP A 287 -16.50 -3.07 9.32
C ASP A 287 -15.06 -3.53 9.02
N VAL A 288 -14.87 -4.21 7.89
CA VAL A 288 -13.58 -4.83 7.53
C VAL A 288 -12.60 -3.79 7.00
N MET A 289 -13.10 -2.75 6.32
CA MET A 289 -12.38 -1.59 5.81
C MET A 289 -12.57 -0.40 6.77
N ASN A 290 -11.99 -0.47 7.96
CA ASN A 290 -12.27 0.47 9.07
C ASN A 290 -11.13 1.45 9.41
N SER A 291 -10.41 1.90 8.37
CA SER A 291 -9.22 2.76 8.47
C SER A 291 -8.13 2.23 9.41
N THR A 292 -7.86 0.91 9.36
CA THR A 292 -6.79 0.28 10.13
C THR A 292 -5.78 -0.43 9.22
N ILE A 293 -4.53 -0.47 9.67
CA ILE A 293 -3.50 -1.35 9.13
C ILE A 293 -3.24 -2.45 10.17
N ALA A 294 -3.78 -3.64 9.93
CA ALA A 294 -3.77 -4.74 10.88
C ALA A 294 -3.42 -6.07 10.22
N ASP A 295 -2.77 -6.98 10.95
CA ASP A 295 -2.33 -8.32 10.56
C ASP A 295 -2.86 -9.42 11.46
N HIS A 296 -3.60 -10.36 10.87
CA HIS A 296 -4.24 -11.48 11.57
C HIS A 296 -4.92 -11.04 12.88
N GLY A 297 -5.76 -10.00 12.81
CA GLY A 297 -6.48 -9.43 13.94
C GLY A 297 -5.68 -8.55 14.89
N ARG A 298 -4.47 -8.10 14.52
CA ARG A 298 -3.62 -7.25 15.37
C ARG A 298 -3.19 -5.99 14.64
N ALA A 299 -3.31 -4.83 15.26
CA ALA A 299 -2.78 -3.59 14.70
C ALA A 299 -1.27 -3.68 14.46
N VAL A 300 -0.80 -3.15 13.33
CA VAL A 300 0.63 -3.04 13.01
C VAL A 300 1.17 -1.74 13.59
N ASP A 301 2.05 -1.86 14.58
CA ASP A 301 2.56 -0.75 15.41
C ASP A 301 3.88 -0.14 14.91
N LYS A 302 4.64 -0.87 14.09
CA LYS A 302 5.99 -0.44 13.66
C LYS A 302 5.94 0.31 12.35
N ARG A 303 5.27 1.46 12.47
CA ARG A 303 5.02 2.45 11.44
C ARG A 303 5.37 3.84 11.97
N GLU A 304 5.68 4.76 11.07
CA GLU A 304 5.90 6.16 11.40
C GLU A 304 5.13 7.02 10.39
N PRO A 305 4.07 7.72 10.83
CA PRO A 305 3.43 7.62 12.14
C PRO A 305 2.69 6.27 12.29
N ALA A 306 2.40 5.88 13.54
CA ALA A 306 1.67 4.66 13.88
C ALA A 306 0.22 4.96 14.32
N HIS A 307 -0.49 5.84 13.61
CA HIS A 307 -1.88 6.18 13.95
C HIS A 307 -2.78 4.93 13.85
N PRO A 308 -3.59 4.62 14.88
CA PRO A 308 -4.64 3.61 14.77
C PRO A 308 -5.74 3.90 13.75
N ASN A 309 -6.06 5.18 13.50
CA ASN A 309 -6.93 5.60 12.41
C ASN A 309 -6.05 6.19 11.30
N THR A 310 -5.98 5.51 10.16
CA THR A 310 -5.01 5.78 9.09
C THR A 310 -5.61 6.43 7.87
#